data_AF-A0AAV6YNG8-F1
#
_entry.id   AF-A0AAV6YNG8-F1
#
_cell.length_a   1.000
_cell.length_b   1.000
_cell.length_c   1.000
_cell.angle_alpha   90.00
_cell.angle_beta   90.00
_cell.angle_gamma   90.00
#
_symmetry.space_group_name_H-M   'P 1'
#
loop_
_entity.id
_entity.type
_entity.pdbx_description
1 polymer ?
#
loop_
_entity_poly.entity_id
_entity_poly.type
_entity_poly.pdbx_seq_one_letter_code
_entity_poly.pdbx_strand_id
1 'polypeptide(L)'
;EDGDAVSSSYESYDEEENTRGKSAAQQHQWPSTEASIELMKDALICAFLWRKRWLGQWAKQLCVIRDNRLMCYKSSKEHSPQLDISLLGCSVTHKEKQERKKENKLKITPTNGDVIVLGMQSKEQALQWLKVIQDISGTQSDSNPDSSLITADNPRPVHSKVQSSERPHQ
;
A
#
# COMPACT_ATOMS: atom_id res chain seq x y z
N GLU A 1 66.09 21.61 7.63
CA GLU A 1 65.03 22.33 8.36
C GLU A 1 63.87 21.37 8.50
N ASP A 2 63.81 20.76 9.68
CA ASP A 2 62.74 19.89 10.17
C ASP A 2 62.05 20.73 11.26
N GLY A 3 60.75 20.96 11.11
CA GLY A 3 60.03 22.02 11.81
C GLY A 3 58.67 21.53 12.31
N ASP A 4 58.76 20.74 13.37
CA ASP A 4 57.78 20.53 14.45
C ASP A 4 56.31 20.22 14.10
N ALA A 5 56.00 18.94 14.23
CA ALA A 5 54.66 18.44 14.46
C ALA A 5 54.22 18.75 15.90
N VAL A 6 53.21 19.59 16.07
CA VAL A 6 52.42 19.70 17.31
C VAL A 6 50.94 19.56 16.99
N SER A 7 50.45 18.33 16.86
CA SER A 7 49.01 18.06 17.04
C SER A 7 48.83 17.59 18.47
N SER A 8 48.44 18.53 19.33
CA SER A 8 48.07 18.27 20.72
C SER A 8 46.95 17.22 20.76
N SER A 9 47.24 16.05 21.32
CA SER A 9 46.20 15.19 21.88
C SER A 9 45.76 15.77 23.22
N TYR A 10 44.46 15.96 23.40
CA TYR A 10 43.88 15.95 24.76
C TYR A 10 42.52 15.25 24.74
N GLU A 11 42.50 14.15 25.49
CA GLU A 11 41.36 13.30 25.78
C GLU A 11 40.31 14.08 26.59
N SER A 12 39.05 14.06 26.14
CA SER A 12 37.94 14.46 27.00
C SER A 12 37.52 13.23 27.80
N TYR A 13 38.04 13.10 29.02
CA TYR A 13 37.49 12.17 30.02
C TYR A 13 36.12 12.70 30.44
N ASP A 14 35.05 11.97 30.13
CA ASP A 14 33.77 12.09 30.82
C ASP A 14 33.85 11.21 32.08
N GLU A 15 34.59 11.68 33.08
CA GLU A 15 34.51 11.16 34.45
C GLU A 15 33.67 12.12 35.29
N GLU A 16 32.33 11.99 35.25
CA GLU A 16 31.49 12.53 36.32
C GLU A 16 30.29 11.60 36.56
N GLU A 17 30.30 11.02 37.75
CA GLU A 17 29.38 10.04 38.31
C GLU A 17 27.96 10.62 38.57
N ASN A 18 26.96 9.87 38.11
CA ASN A 18 25.63 9.67 38.69
C ASN A 18 25.15 10.71 39.74
N THR A 19 24.50 11.80 39.29
CA THR A 19 23.39 12.39 40.09
C THR A 19 22.25 12.89 39.18
N ARG A 20 21.08 12.24 39.34
CA ARG A 20 19.74 12.75 39.01
C ARG A 20 19.55 13.41 37.63
N GLY A 21 19.11 12.61 36.66
CA GLY A 21 18.44 13.14 35.47
C GLY A 21 18.32 12.11 34.37
N LYS A 22 17.35 11.19 34.49
CA LYS A 22 16.95 10.29 33.40
C LYS A 22 16.61 11.11 32.15
N SER A 23 17.52 11.27 31.18
CA SER A 23 17.20 11.74 29.81
C SER A 23 18.37 11.68 28.81
N ALA A 24 19.48 10.99 29.07
CA ALA A 24 20.61 10.94 28.12
C ALA A 24 20.58 9.76 27.13
N ALA A 25 19.43 9.10 26.93
CA ALA A 25 19.32 7.91 26.05
C ALA A 25 18.54 8.14 24.75
N GLN A 26 18.26 9.38 24.35
CA GLN A 26 17.56 9.69 23.08
C GLN A 26 18.48 10.31 22.00
N GLN A 27 19.80 10.23 22.19
CA GLN A 27 20.75 10.67 21.16
C GLN A 27 20.84 9.61 20.05
N HIS A 28 20.10 9.87 18.97
CA HIS A 28 20.39 9.41 17.59
C HIS A 28 20.38 7.90 17.31
N GLN A 29 19.31 7.17 17.66
CA GLN A 29 19.05 5.90 17.01
C GLN A 29 18.62 6.16 15.55
N TRP A 30 19.56 5.99 14.61
CA TRP A 30 19.23 5.94 13.20
C TRP A 30 18.18 4.84 12.98
N PRO A 31 17.10 5.10 12.23
CA PRO A 31 16.13 4.06 11.92
C PRO A 31 16.83 2.96 11.13
N SER A 32 16.87 1.78 11.76
CA SER A 32 17.52 0.57 11.26
C SER A 32 16.88 0.09 9.97
N THR A 33 17.59 -0.77 9.24
CA THR A 33 17.01 -1.61 8.18
C THR A 33 15.76 -2.36 8.66
N GLU A 34 15.70 -2.71 9.95
CA GLU A 34 14.55 -3.29 10.63
C GLU A 34 13.27 -2.46 10.50
N ALA A 35 13.32 -1.14 10.68
CA ALA A 35 12.14 -0.27 10.53
C ALA A 35 11.61 -0.30 9.09
N SER A 36 12.50 -0.36 8.09
CA SER A 36 12.10 -0.51 6.69
C SER A 36 11.45 -1.88 6.41
N ILE A 37 12.00 -2.96 6.99
CA ILE A 37 11.44 -4.31 6.89
C ILE A 37 10.07 -4.36 7.54
N GLU A 38 9.93 -3.78 8.73
CA GLU A 38 8.67 -3.74 9.48
C GLU A 38 7.58 -3.00 8.73
N LEU A 39 7.89 -1.88 8.06
CA LEU A 39 6.94 -1.15 7.21
C LEU A 39 6.45 -1.97 6.00
N MET A 40 7.27 -2.89 5.50
CA MET A 40 6.95 -3.71 4.33
C MET A 40 6.36 -5.08 4.69
N LYS A 41 6.43 -5.49 5.95
CA LYS A 41 5.87 -6.76 6.43
C LYS A 41 4.39 -6.86 6.05
N ASP A 42 3.94 -8.00 5.53
CA ASP A 42 2.53 -8.23 5.18
C ASP A 42 1.91 -7.19 4.21
N ALA A 43 2.73 -6.38 3.52
CA ALA A 43 2.25 -5.42 2.54
C ALA A 43 1.78 -6.16 1.28
N LEU A 44 0.61 -5.75 0.76
CA LEU A 44 0.09 -6.23 -0.52
C LEU A 44 0.92 -5.68 -1.68
N ILE A 45 1.36 -4.42 -1.57
CA ILE A 45 2.29 -3.80 -2.49
C ILE A 45 3.01 -2.63 -1.80
N CYS A 46 4.30 -2.45 -2.10
CA CYS A 46 5.08 -1.33 -1.61
C CYS A 46 6.07 -0.83 -2.68
N ALA A 47 6.23 0.48 -2.79
CA ALA A 47 7.20 1.09 -3.70
C ALA A 47 7.48 2.54 -3.33
N PHE A 48 8.63 3.06 -3.77
CA PHE A 48 8.84 4.50 -3.81
C PHE A 48 8.12 5.11 -5.01
N LEU A 49 7.08 5.89 -4.75
CA LEU A 49 6.26 6.56 -5.75
C LEU A 49 6.34 8.08 -5.61
N TRP A 50 5.97 8.81 -6.66
CA TRP A 50 5.75 10.25 -6.55
C TRP A 50 4.32 10.52 -6.12
N ARG A 51 4.10 11.30 -5.06
CA ARG A 51 2.77 11.77 -4.67
C ARG A 51 2.65 13.27 -4.89
N LYS A 52 1.54 13.71 -5.47
CA LYS A 52 1.24 15.14 -5.65
C LYS A 52 0.72 15.72 -4.33
N ARG A 53 1.31 16.83 -3.87
CA ARG A 53 0.85 17.63 -2.72
C ARG A 53 -0.15 18.69 -3.15
N TRP A 54 -0.82 19.29 -2.18
CA TRP A 54 -1.83 20.35 -2.38
C TRP A 54 -1.32 21.59 -3.13
N LEU A 55 -0.02 21.90 -3.07
CA LEU A 55 0.64 23.02 -3.75
C LEU A 55 1.13 22.62 -5.15
N GLY A 56 0.67 21.49 -5.67
CA GLY A 56 1.07 20.96 -6.97
C GLY A 56 2.45 20.31 -7.02
N GLN A 57 3.23 20.38 -5.93
CA GLN A 57 4.57 19.80 -5.83
C GLN A 57 4.53 18.27 -5.72
N TRP A 58 5.46 17.61 -6.40
CA TRP A 58 5.64 16.15 -6.28
C TRP A 58 6.71 15.83 -5.26
N ALA A 59 6.46 14.83 -4.43
CA ALA A 59 7.45 14.29 -3.51
C ALA A 59 7.59 12.78 -3.73
N LYS A 60 8.84 12.29 -3.80
CA LYS A 60 9.10 10.85 -3.78
C LYS A 60 8.92 10.35 -2.35
N GLN A 61 8.08 9.33 -2.18
CA GLN A 61 7.66 8.80 -0.89
C GLN A 61 7.62 7.28 -0.95
N LEU A 62 7.86 6.61 0.18
CA LEU A 62 7.55 5.19 0.30
C LEU A 62 6.04 5.07 0.49
N CYS A 63 5.35 4.49 -0.48
CA CYS A 63 3.94 4.14 -0.34
C CYS A 63 3.79 2.64 -0.15
N VAL A 64 2.90 2.27 0.76
CA VAL A 64 2.63 0.90 1.19
C VAL A 64 1.13 0.72 1.22
N ILE A 65 0.66 -0.38 0.64
CA ILE A 65 -0.71 -0.86 0.86
C ILE A 65 -0.60 -2.09 1.76
N ARG A 66 -1.22 -2.01 2.94
CA ARG A 66 -1.34 -3.10 3.91
C ARG A 66 -2.79 -3.13 4.38
N ASP A 67 -3.31 -4.34 4.60
CA ASP A 67 -4.71 -4.58 4.91
C ASP A 67 -5.60 -3.94 3.84
N ASN A 68 -6.31 -2.85 4.18
CA ASN A 68 -7.12 -2.07 3.25
C ASN A 68 -6.73 -0.59 3.23
N ARG A 69 -5.49 -0.26 3.62
CA ARG A 69 -5.04 1.12 3.80
C ARG A 69 -3.88 1.46 2.87
N LEU A 70 -3.93 2.65 2.28
CA LEU A 70 -2.79 3.27 1.60
C LEU A 70 -2.09 4.21 2.57
N MET A 71 -0.84 3.88 2.87
CA MET A 71 0.04 4.67 3.74
C MET A 71 1.21 5.21 2.91
N CYS A 72 1.53 6.50 3.01
CA CYS A 72 2.72 7.07 2.36
C CYS A 72 3.62 7.80 3.36
N TYR A 73 4.83 7.30 3.52
CA TYR A 73 5.87 7.79 4.43
C TYR A 73 6.83 8.73 3.69
N LYS A 74 7.46 9.66 4.42
CA LYS A 74 8.48 10.53 3.82
C LYS A 74 9.66 9.72 3.30
N SER A 75 10.02 8.66 4.02
CA SER A 75 11.06 7.69 3.66
C SER A 75 10.82 6.37 4.41
N SER A 76 11.63 5.34 4.15
CA SER A 76 11.56 4.06 4.85
C SER A 76 12.10 4.08 6.29
N LYS A 77 12.53 5.27 6.73
CA LYS A 77 13.11 5.55 8.05
C LYS A 77 12.07 6.09 9.04
N GLU A 78 10.88 6.45 8.57
CA GLU A 78 9.85 7.07 9.40
C GLU A 78 8.85 6.04 9.90
N HIS A 79 8.46 6.14 11.18
CA HIS A 79 7.45 5.27 11.76
C HIS A 79 6.01 5.77 11.51
N SER A 80 5.82 7.08 11.28
CA SER A 80 4.51 7.68 11.04
C SER A 80 4.29 8.02 9.56
N PRO A 81 3.15 7.62 8.98
CA PRO A 81 2.84 7.98 7.61
C PRO A 81 2.44 9.46 7.49
N GLN A 82 2.79 10.11 6.38
CA GLN A 82 2.31 11.46 6.04
C GLN A 82 0.90 11.45 5.43
N LEU A 83 0.44 10.29 5.00
CA LEU A 83 -0.89 10.02 4.47
C LEU A 83 -1.25 8.62 4.92
N ASP A 84 -2.44 8.47 5.51
CA ASP A 84 -2.98 7.17 5.86
C ASP A 84 -4.50 7.20 5.62
N ILE A 85 -4.96 6.45 4.62
CA ILE A 85 -6.37 6.45 4.20
C ILE A 85 -6.86 5.01 3.96
N SER A 86 -8.12 4.76 4.25
CA SER A 86 -8.80 3.53 3.84
C SER A 86 -9.07 3.55 2.34
N LEU A 87 -8.75 2.45 1.65
CA LEU A 87 -9.07 2.24 0.24
C LEU A 87 -10.49 1.71 0.03
N LEU A 88 -11.18 1.26 1.07
CA LEU A 88 -12.56 0.78 0.97
C LEU A 88 -13.47 1.88 0.43
N GLY A 89 -14.21 1.58 -0.64
CA GLY A 89 -15.09 2.54 -1.31
C GLY A 89 -14.37 3.65 -2.10
N CYS A 90 -13.03 3.66 -2.15
CA CYS A 90 -12.30 4.59 -3.01
C CYS A 90 -12.54 4.24 -4.48
N SER A 91 -12.62 5.24 -5.35
CA SER A 91 -12.51 5.03 -6.79
C SER A 91 -11.08 5.30 -7.26
N VAL A 92 -10.61 4.54 -8.24
CA VAL A 92 -9.26 4.70 -8.80
C VAL A 92 -9.30 4.68 -10.33
N THR A 93 -8.55 5.59 -10.95
CA THR A 93 -8.41 5.67 -12.41
C THR A 93 -6.96 5.82 -12.80
N HIS A 94 -6.52 5.09 -13.83
CA HIS A 94 -5.23 5.28 -14.46
C HIS A 94 -5.34 6.29 -15.60
N LYS A 95 -4.50 7.33 -15.58
CA LYS A 95 -4.38 8.31 -16.66
C LYS A 95 -2.98 8.24 -17.27
N GLU A 96 -2.94 7.94 -18.55
CA GLU A 96 -1.75 7.98 -19.38
C GLU A 96 -1.74 9.33 -20.13
N LYS A 97 -0.70 10.16 -19.94
CA LYS A 97 -0.54 11.43 -20.67
C LYS A 97 0.66 11.33 -21.61
N GLN A 98 0.47 11.66 -22.88
CA GLN A 98 1.48 11.51 -23.92
C GLN A 98 1.93 12.88 -24.44
N GLU A 99 2.53 13.69 -23.57
CA GLU A 99 2.88 15.07 -23.94
C GLU A 99 4.38 15.36 -24.06
N ARG A 100 5.28 14.46 -23.62
CA ARG A 100 6.74 14.48 -23.87
C ARG A 100 7.48 13.33 -23.14
N LYS A 101 6.94 12.87 -22.00
CA LYS A 101 7.37 11.68 -21.25
C LYS A 101 6.11 10.88 -20.90
N LYS A 102 6.17 9.55 -21.02
CA LYS A 102 5.06 8.67 -20.68
C LYS A 102 4.85 8.70 -19.16
N GLU A 103 3.97 9.58 -18.70
CA GLU A 103 3.62 9.68 -17.29
C GLU A 103 2.49 8.69 -16.99
N ASN A 104 2.73 7.78 -16.06
CA ASN A 104 1.72 6.82 -15.60
C ASN A 104 1.23 7.27 -14.22
N LYS A 105 -0.02 7.76 -14.16
CA LYS A 105 -0.59 8.37 -12.95
C LYS A 105 -1.85 7.65 -12.50
N LEU A 106 -1.94 7.31 -11.21
CA LEU A 106 -3.20 6.92 -10.58
C LEU A 106 -3.83 8.12 -9.90
N LYS A 107 -5.13 8.32 -10.14
CA LYS A 107 -5.98 9.23 -9.37
C LYS A 107 -6.90 8.39 -8.50
N ILE A 108 -6.71 8.46 -7.19
CA ILE A 108 -7.53 7.81 -6.17
C ILE A 108 -8.44 8.88 -5.56
N THR A 109 -9.73 8.61 -5.50
CA THR A 109 -10.75 9.53 -4.95
C THR A 109 -11.46 8.81 -3.80
N PRO A 110 -11.12 9.15 -2.55
CA PRO A 110 -11.86 8.69 -1.37
C PRO A 110 -13.31 9.17 -1.40
N THR A 111 -14.20 8.47 -0.69
CA THR A 111 -15.61 8.87 -0.55
C THR A 111 -15.76 10.21 0.16
N ASN A 112 -15.00 10.40 1.24
CA ASN A 112 -14.98 11.60 2.07
C ASN A 112 -13.55 12.08 2.29
N GLY A 113 -12.93 12.68 1.27
CA GLY A 113 -11.58 13.21 1.40
C GLY A 113 -10.99 13.76 0.12
N ASP A 114 -9.76 14.24 0.23
CA ASP A 114 -9.04 14.83 -0.89
C ASP A 114 -8.57 13.78 -1.90
N VAL A 115 -8.57 14.18 -3.18
CA VAL A 115 -8.01 13.38 -4.27
C VAL A 115 -6.53 13.15 -4.06
N ILE A 116 -6.11 11.89 -4.16
CA ILE A 116 -4.71 11.48 -4.11
C ILE A 116 -4.24 11.17 -5.52
N VAL A 117 -3.09 11.74 -5.91
CA VAL A 117 -2.46 11.45 -7.22
C VAL A 117 -1.09 10.85 -7.00
N LEU A 118 -0.90 9.63 -7.49
CA LEU A 118 0.36 8.89 -7.49
C LEU A 118 0.95 8.82 -8.90
N GLY A 119 2.25 8.99 -9.03
CA GLY A 119 3.02 8.89 -10.27
C GLY A 119 4.02 7.74 -10.18
N MET A 120 4.11 6.98 -11.27
CA MET A 120 4.91 5.76 -11.37
C MET A 120 5.84 5.79 -12.58
N GLN A 121 6.84 4.93 -12.54
CA GLN A 121 7.92 4.88 -13.53
C GLN A 121 7.55 4.11 -14.80
N SER A 122 6.55 3.22 -14.75
CA SER A 122 6.07 2.48 -15.93
C SER A 122 4.56 2.21 -15.89
N LYS A 123 4.02 1.77 -17.03
CA LYS A 123 2.60 1.41 -17.18
C LYS A 123 2.29 0.11 -16.43
N GLU A 124 3.21 -0.83 -16.45
CA GLU A 124 3.08 -2.13 -15.79
C GLU A 124 2.96 -1.94 -14.29
N GLN A 125 3.81 -1.09 -13.69
CA GLN A 125 3.69 -0.71 -12.29
C GLN A 125 2.34 -0.04 -12.01
N ALA A 126 1.86 0.83 -12.91
CA ALA A 126 0.55 1.45 -12.80
C ALA A 126 -0.60 0.47 -12.74
N LEU A 127 -0.58 -0.54 -13.60
CA LEU A 127 -1.61 -1.55 -13.66
C LEU A 127 -1.57 -2.49 -12.44
N GLN A 128 -0.39 -2.81 -11.92
CA GLN A 128 -0.27 -3.58 -10.68
C GLN A 128 -0.88 -2.83 -9.48
N TRP A 129 -0.53 -1.56 -9.31
CA TRP A 129 -1.11 -0.73 -8.24
C TRP A 129 -2.61 -0.49 -8.42
N LEU A 130 -3.05 -0.24 -9.66
CA LEU A 130 -4.47 -0.09 -9.98
C LEU A 130 -5.27 -1.33 -9.57
N LYS A 131 -4.78 -2.51 -9.94
CA LYS A 131 -5.43 -3.79 -9.63
C LYS A 131 -5.57 -3.98 -8.11
N VAL A 132 -4.49 -3.83 -7.35
CA VAL A 132 -4.53 -3.98 -5.88
C VAL A 132 -5.53 -3.02 -5.24
N ILE A 133 -5.58 -1.76 -5.70
CA ILE A 133 -6.52 -0.78 -5.16
C ILE A 133 -7.97 -1.16 -5.53
N GLN A 134 -8.22 -1.59 -6.78
CA GLN A 134 -9.57 -2.01 -7.22
C GLN A 134 -10.07 -3.23 -6.45
N ASP A 135 -9.20 -4.23 -6.26
CA ASP A 135 -9.51 -5.45 -5.51
C ASP A 135 -9.95 -5.08 -4.08
N ILE A 136 -9.25 -4.15 -3.42
CA ILE A 136 -9.62 -3.67 -2.09
C ILE A 136 -10.90 -2.82 -2.13
N SER A 137 -10.97 -1.84 -3.03
CA SER A 137 -12.10 -0.92 -3.15
C SER A 137 -13.45 -1.63 -3.31
N GLY A 138 -13.45 -2.76 -4.02
CA GLY A 138 -14.65 -3.56 -4.32
C GLY A 138 -15.04 -4.58 -3.25
N THR A 139 -14.19 -4.87 -2.26
CA THR A 139 -14.43 -5.87 -1.19
C THR A 139 -15.45 -5.45 -0.12
N GLN A 140 -16.51 -4.73 -0.49
CA GLN A 140 -17.74 -4.64 0.31
C GLN A 140 -18.70 -5.78 -0.05
N SER A 141 -18.28 -7.03 0.09
CA SER A 141 -19.14 -8.23 0.14
C SER A 141 -18.27 -9.47 0.27
N ASP A 142 -18.75 -10.47 1.02
CA ASP A 142 -18.21 -11.83 1.20
C ASP A 142 -17.62 -12.18 2.57
N SER A 143 -18.13 -11.55 3.63
CA SER A 143 -18.28 -12.25 4.91
C SER A 143 -19.71 -12.80 5.03
N ASN A 144 -19.98 -13.92 4.36
CA ASN A 144 -21.02 -14.86 4.82
C ASN A 144 -20.50 -16.30 4.76
N PRO A 145 -19.83 -16.80 5.82
CA PRO A 145 -19.55 -18.22 5.95
C PRO A 145 -20.73 -18.85 6.70
N ASP A 146 -21.86 -19.08 6.02
CA ASP A 146 -22.84 -20.03 6.53
C ASP A 146 -23.35 -20.96 5.42
N SER A 147 -22.61 -22.06 5.29
CA SER A 147 -23.10 -23.42 5.10
C SER A 147 -24.39 -23.62 4.30
N SER A 148 -24.24 -23.97 3.03
CA SER A 148 -25.18 -24.87 2.36
C SER A 148 -24.39 -26.01 1.73
N LEU A 149 -24.18 -27.07 2.51
CA LEU A 149 -23.72 -28.37 2.04
C LEU A 149 -24.74 -28.92 1.05
N ILE A 150 -24.44 -28.76 -0.23
CA ILE A 150 -24.96 -29.59 -1.31
C ILE A 150 -24.49 -31.03 -1.07
N THR A 151 -25.37 -31.84 -0.50
CA THR A 151 -25.23 -33.30 -0.56
C THR A 151 -26.17 -33.78 -1.66
N ALA A 152 -25.57 -34.19 -2.77
CA ALA A 152 -26.24 -34.92 -3.83
C ALA A 152 -26.61 -36.31 -3.31
N ASP A 153 -27.90 -36.65 -3.36
CA ASP A 153 -28.32 -38.05 -3.46
C ASP A 153 -29.60 -38.14 -4.29
N ASN A 154 -29.51 -38.86 -5.39
CA ASN A 154 -30.61 -39.33 -6.22
C ASN A 154 -30.63 -40.85 -6.02
N PRO A 155 -31.78 -41.52 -5.83
CA PRO A 155 -32.36 -42.21 -6.99
C PRO A 155 -33.88 -42.47 -6.94
N ARG A 156 -34.57 -42.34 -8.09
CA ARG A 156 -35.13 -43.44 -8.90
C ARG A 156 -36.27 -42.98 -9.85
N PRO A 157 -36.42 -43.63 -11.02
CA PRO A 157 -37.35 -43.21 -12.07
C PRO A 157 -38.74 -43.82 -11.88
N VAL A 158 -39.79 -43.04 -12.14
CA VAL A 158 -41.16 -43.55 -12.29
C VAL A 158 -41.65 -43.18 -13.69
N HIS A 159 -41.98 -44.23 -14.44
CA HIS A 159 -42.63 -44.21 -15.75
C HIS A 159 -43.99 -43.48 -15.70
N SER A 160 -44.29 -42.68 -16.72
CA SER A 160 -45.65 -42.56 -17.26
C SER A 160 -45.64 -42.12 -18.73
N LYS A 161 -45.74 -43.15 -19.59
CA LYS A 161 -46.57 -43.29 -20.78
C LYS A 161 -46.99 -42.03 -21.59
N VAL A 162 -46.38 -41.95 -22.78
CA VAL A 162 -46.93 -41.64 -24.12
C VAL A 162 -48.37 -41.10 -24.19
N GLN A 163 -48.55 -39.92 -24.80
CA GLN A 163 -49.59 -39.74 -25.81
C GLN A 163 -49.18 -38.70 -26.86
N SER A 164 -49.12 -39.16 -28.10
CA SER A 164 -48.87 -38.40 -29.33
C SER A 164 -50.05 -37.50 -29.68
N SER A 165 -49.78 -36.34 -30.26
CA SER A 165 -50.60 -35.84 -31.38
C SER A 165 -49.77 -34.88 -32.25
N GLU A 166 -49.44 -35.34 -33.45
CA GLU A 166 -49.30 -34.48 -34.65
C GLU A 166 -50.58 -33.63 -34.80
N ARG A 167 -50.64 -32.47 -35.46
CA ARG A 167 -50.11 -32.10 -36.78
C ARG A 167 -50.38 -30.59 -36.99
N PRO A 168 -49.61 -29.83 -37.80
CA PRO A 168 -49.98 -28.47 -38.20
C PRO A 168 -50.65 -28.48 -39.57
N HIS A 169 -51.81 -27.84 -39.76
CA HIS A 169 -52.32 -27.49 -41.09
C HIS A 169 -53.00 -26.11 -41.11
N GLN A 170 -52.55 -25.35 -42.11
CA GLN A 170 -53.11 -24.19 -42.80
C GLN A 170 -52.99 -22.81 -42.14
#